data_AF-A0A9X1VBP1-F1
#
_entry.id   AF-A0A9X1VBP1-F1
#
_cell.length_a   1.000
_cell.length_b   1.000
_cell.length_c   1.000
_cell.angle_alpha   90.00
_cell.angle_beta   90.00
_cell.angle_gamma   90.00
#
_symmetry.space_group_name_H-M   'P 1'
#
loop_
_entity.id
_entity.type
_entity.pdbx_description
1 polymer ?
#
loop_
_entity_poly.entity_id
_entity_poly.type
_entity_poly.pdbx_seq_one_letter_code
_entity_poly.pdbx_strand_id
1 'polypeptide(L)' 'MIDMIQKQNILLSYYREGKSQREIEAMTGIARKTISKYIREYEQWRQEVEMSEKHSDIGELIQAIVEAPTYRWT' A
#
# COMPACT_ATOMS: atom_id res chain seq x y z
N MET A 1 6.19 -10.62 -11.54
CA MET A 1 6.47 -10.24 -10.15
C MET A 1 6.20 -8.74 -10.07
N ILE A 2 5.27 -8.30 -9.22
CA ILE A 2 4.98 -6.87 -9.07
C ILE A 2 6.11 -6.24 -8.26
N ASP A 3 6.61 -5.10 -8.71
CA ASP A 3 7.63 -4.36 -7.98
C ASP A 3 7.02 -3.56 -6.81
N MET A 4 7.87 -3.15 -5.87
CA MET A 4 7.45 -2.39 -4.68
C MET A 4 6.83 -1.04 -5.04
N ILE A 5 7.29 -0.43 -6.13
CA ILE A 5 6.85 0.88 -6.62
C ILE A 5 5.40 0.79 -7.13
N GLN A 6 5.06 -0.28 -7.84
CA GLN A 6 3.72 -0.60 -8.32
C GLN A 6 2.75 -0.82 -7.17
N LYS A 7 3.18 -1.50 -6.10
CA LYS A 7 2.36 -1.68 -4.89
C LYS A 7 2.09 -0.33 -4.22
N GLN A 8 3.09 0.53 -4.10
CA GLN A 8 2.92 1.88 -3.54
C GLN A 8 2.00 2.75 -4.39
N ASN A 9 2.17 2.74 -5.71
CA ASN A 9 1.32 3.49 -6.64
C ASN A 9 -0.15 3.08 -6.53
N ILE A 10 -0.43 1.78 -6.39
CA ILE A 10 -1.80 1.30 -6.15
C ILE A 10 -2.38 1.88 -4.87
N LEU A 11 -1.64 1.81 -3.76
CA LEU A 11 -2.12 2.28 -2.46
C LEU A 11 -2.30 3.81 -2.43
N LEU A 12 -1.37 4.56 -3.01
CA LEU A 12 -1.48 6.02 -3.14
C LEU A 12 -2.69 6.42 -4.00
N SER A 13 -2.87 5.79 -5.16
CA SER A 13 -4.04 6.08 -6.00
C SER A 13 -5.36 5.77 -5.30
N TYR A 14 -5.42 4.71 -4.50
CA TYR A 14 -6.64 4.37 -3.77
C TYR A 14 -6.90 5.31 -2.58
N TYR A 15 -5.94 5.49 -1.67
CA TYR A 15 -6.16 6.22 -0.42
C TYR A 15 -5.97 7.73 -0.53
N ARG A 16 -5.04 8.20 -1.38
CA ARG A 16 -4.73 9.64 -1.52
C ARG A 16 -5.52 10.28 -2.66
N GLU A 17 -5.62 9.60 -3.80
CA GLU A 17 -6.30 10.14 -4.99
C GLU A 17 -7.80 9.75 -5.04
N GLY A 18 -8.25 8.83 -4.18
CA GLY A 18 -9.65 8.38 -4.12
C GLY A 18 -10.10 7.56 -5.34
N LYS A 19 -9.17 7.02 -6.13
CA LYS A 19 -9.49 6.24 -7.33
C LYS A 19 -10.10 4.89 -6.99
N SER A 20 -11.10 4.50 -7.75
CA SER A 20 -11.67 3.16 -7.67
C SER A 20 -10.67 2.11 -8.17
N GLN A 21 -10.82 0.86 -7.71
CA GLN A 21 -10.01 -0.25 -8.20
C GLN A 21 -10.13 -0.47 -9.71
N ARG A 22 -11.26 -0.05 -10.32
CA ARG A 22 -11.47 -0.05 -11.79
C ARG A 22 -10.57 0.95 -12.49
N GLU A 23 -10.47 2.17 -11.97
CA GLU A 23 -9.60 3.21 -12.52
C GLU A 23 -8.14 2.82 -12.38
N ILE A 24 -7.76 2.25 -11.23
CA ILE A 24 -6.40 1.76 -10.99
C ILE A 24 -6.04 0.63 -11.95
N GLU A 25 -6.94 -0.33 -12.18
CA GLU A 25 -6.77 -1.40 -13.16
C GLU A 25 -6.60 -0.84 -14.59
N ALA A 26 -7.42 0.14 -14.98
CA ALA A 26 -7.33 0.77 -16.29
C ALA A 26 -6.01 1.55 -16.50
N MET A 27 -5.50 2.20 -15.44
CA MET A 27 -4.25 2.96 -15.50
C MET A 27 -3.00 2.09 -15.44
N THR A 28 -3.01 1.03 -14.63
CA THR A 28 -1.81 0.22 -14.33
C THR A 28 -1.74 -1.07 -15.11
N GLY A 29 -2.86 -1.54 -15.68
CA GLY A 29 -2.98 -2.87 -16.28
C GLY A 29 -2.95 -4.02 -15.26
N ILE A 30 -2.93 -3.71 -13.96
CA ILE A 30 -2.89 -4.71 -12.90
C ILE A 30 -4.30 -5.21 -12.63
N ALA A 31 -4.47 -6.53 -12.66
CA ALA A 31 -5.77 -7.15 -12.44
C ALA A 31 -6.39 -6.73 -11.09
N ARG A 32 -7.69 -6.43 -11.11
CA ARG A 32 -8.43 -5.98 -9.91
C ARG A 32 -8.29 -6.88 -8.69
N LYS A 33 -8.20 -8.20 -8.90
CA LYS A 33 -7.97 -9.17 -7.81
C LYS A 33 -6.68 -8.89 -7.04
N THR A 34 -5.64 -8.44 -7.74
CA THR A 34 -4.33 -8.12 -7.17
C THR A 34 -4.38 -6.77 -6.45
N ILE A 35 -5.04 -5.78 -7.04
CA ILE A 35 -5.30 -4.48 -6.40
C ILE A 35 -6.07 -4.67 -5.08
N SER A 36 -7.17 -5.44 -5.12
CA SER A 36 -7.98 -5.73 -3.93
C SER A 36 -7.18 -6.46 -2.85
N LYS A 37 -6.32 -7.41 -3.24
CA LYS A 37 -5.42 -8.09 -2.30
C LYS A 37 -4.51 -7.09 -1.58
N TYR A 38 -3.88 -6.17 -2.31
CA TYR A 38 -2.96 -5.20 -1.70
C TYR A 38 -3.64 -4.17 -0.81
N ILE A 39 -4.84 -3.73 -1.17
CA ILE A 39 -5.66 -2.87 -0.31
C ILE A 39 -5.97 -3.58 1.01
N ARG A 40 -6.39 -4.85 0.96
CA ARG A 40 -6.69 -5.63 2.18
C ARG A 40 -5.46 -5.88 3.05
N GLU A 41 -4.33 -6.23 2.44
CA GLU A 41 -3.06 -6.40 3.18
C GLU A 41 -2.67 -5.11 3.93
N TYR A 42 -2.86 -3.95 3.27
CA TYR A 42 -2.60 -2.66 3.89
C TYR A 42 -3.57 -2.35 5.03
N GLU A 43 -4.86 -2.65 4.88
CA GLU A 43 -5.87 -2.47 5.94
C GLU A 43 -5.59 -3.35 7.16
N GLN A 44 -5.21 -4.60 6.95
CA GLN A 44 -4.83 -5.52 8.04
C GLN A 44 -3.63 -4.99 8.82
N TRP A 45 -2.57 -4.57 8.11
CA TRP A 45 -1.40 -3.99 8.75
C TRP A 45 -1.72 -2.68 9.47
N ARG A 46 -2.53 -1.81 8.86
CA ARG A 46 -3.05 -0.59 9.50
C ARG A 46 -3.76 -0.89 10.81
N GLN A 47 -4.62 -1.89 10.84
CA GLN A 47 -5.31 -2.31 12.06
C GLN A 47 -4.30 -2.82 13.10
N GLU A 48 -3.34 -3.66 12.72
CA GLU A 48 -2.30 -4.15 13.64
C GLU A 48 -1.46 -3.01 14.23
N VAL A 49 -1.14 -1.99 13.43
CA VAL A 49 -0.36 -0.82 13.87
C VAL A 49 -1.18 0.14 14.73
N GLU A 50 -2.44 0.39 14.37
CA GLU A 50 -3.37 1.22 15.16
C GLU A 50 -3.63 0.60 16.54
N MET A 51 -3.74 -0.74 16.60
CA MET A 51 -3.81 -1.49 17.85
C MET A 51 -2.51 -1.43 18.69
N SER A 52 -1.40 -0.97 18.10
CA SER A 52 -0.09 -0.80 18.76
C SER A 52 0.21 0.65 19.21
N GLU A 53 -0.78 1.56 19.15
CA GLU A 53 -0.71 2.98 19.53
C GLU A 53 0.44 3.78 18.87
N LYS A 54 0.85 3.40 17.67
CA LYS A 54 1.90 4.12 16.92
C LYS A 54 1.35 4.65 15.59
N HIS A 55 1.36 5.98 15.48
CA HIS A 55 1.18 6.83 14.28
C HIS A 55 -0.23 7.31 13.96
N SER A 56 -0.35 8.64 13.88
CA SER A 56 -1.58 9.39 13.63
C SER A 56 -1.76 9.77 12.14
N ASP A 57 -0.76 9.55 11.28
CA ASP A 57 -0.76 10.03 9.90
C ASP A 57 -0.62 8.88 8.87
N ILE A 58 -1.62 8.77 7.99
CA ILE A 58 -1.73 7.75 6.95
C ILE A 58 -0.55 7.81 5.96
N GLY A 59 0.00 9.00 5.73
CA GLY A 59 1.14 9.20 4.84
C GLY A 59 2.42 8.54 5.36
N GLU A 60 2.70 8.69 6.66
CA GLU A 60 3.86 8.09 7.33
C GLU A 60 3.78 6.55 7.31
N LEU A 61 2.58 6.01 7.51
CA LEU A 61 2.30 4.57 7.45
C LEU A 61 2.60 3.98 6.05
N ILE A 62 2.20 4.66 4.97
CA ILE A 62 2.47 4.24 3.59
C ILE A 62 3.97 4.36 3.27
N GLN A 63 4.62 5.40 3.75
CA GLN A 63 6.06 5.61 3.55
C GLN A 63 6.90 4.55 4.28
N ALA A 64 6.55 4.21 5.53
CA ALA A 64 7.20 3.16 6.31
C ALA A 64 7.08 1.76 5.67
N ILE A 65 5.97 1.47 4.97
CA ILE A 65 5.80 0.21 4.22
C ILE A 65 6.73 0.14 3.01
N VAL A 66 7.08 1.28 2.42
CA VAL A 66 7.72 1.33 1.11
C VAL A 66 9.20 1.72 1.18
N GLU A 67 9.66 2.36 2.25
CA GLU A 67 11.10 2.67 2.42
C GLU A 67 11.99 1.44 2.74
N ALA A 68 11.41 0.23 2.71
CA ALA A 68 12.08 -1.08 2.71
C ALA A 68 12.70 -1.53 4.05
N PRO A 69 12.76 -2.86 4.30
CA PRO A 69 13.62 -3.40 5.35
C PRO A 69 15.05 -3.04 4.99
N THR A 70 15.74 -2.36 5.89
CA THR A 70 17.18 -2.20 5.78
C THR A 70 17.78 -3.61 5.65
N TYR A 71 18.22 -3.98 4.44
CA TYR A 71 19.10 -5.12 4.27
C TYR A 71 20.44 -4.70 4.87
N ARG A 72 20.52 -4.79 6.20
CA ARG A 72 21.80 -4.83 6.90
C ARG A 72 22.47 -6.10 6.42
N TRP A 73 23.33 -5.96 5.42
CA TRP A 73 24.39 -6.93 5.22
C TRP A 73 25.38 -6.70 6.37
N THR A 74 25.22 -7.49 7.43
CA THR A 74 26.33 -7.82 8.35
C THR A 74 26.84 -9.19 7.96
#